data_AF-A0A535IAH8-F1
#
_entry.id   AF-A0A535IAH8-F1
#
_cell.length_a   1.000
_cell.length_b   1.000
_cell.length_c   1.000
_cell.angle_alpha   90.00
_cell.angle_beta   90.00
_cell.angle_gamma   90.00
#
_symmetry.space_group_name_H-M   'P 1'
#
loop_
_entity.id
_entity.type
_entity.pdbx_description
1 polymer ?
#
loop_
_entity_poly.entity_id
_entity_poly.type
_entity_poly.pdbx_seq_one_letter_code
_entity_poly.pdbx_strand_id
1 'polypeptide(L)'
;MSSALWYALVAALGNVVGALAVTRRAARELVLIEHFVAFGAGFMLAVALVELLPEAFHRSGPAAPALVLAGYLAVHFTQHTLTPHFHFGEETHAVNRVAGTSALVGLLLHTFFDGVAIASAFLVRPALGLMVFIAILLHKLPEGVTVSSLMIAGGRSGGQAVGAAAMLGAATLAGVALTDQISFLVHHGLALSAGVTIYVAASNLVPEFQGKRGWKLPAAFFAGAAIFYVTKTVLDHVS
;
A
#
# COMPACT_ATOMS: atom_id res chain seq x y z
N MET A 1 -20.23 4.64 2.06
CA MET A 1 -19.70 3.87 3.21
C MET A 1 -19.75 2.37 3.01
N SER A 2 -20.94 1.79 2.78
CA SER A 2 -21.11 0.33 2.61
C SER A 2 -20.26 -0.25 1.47
N SER A 3 -20.11 0.48 0.36
CA SER A 3 -19.21 0.11 -0.73
C SER A 3 -17.73 0.12 -0.32
N ALA A 4 -17.22 1.23 0.23
CA ALA A 4 -15.82 1.37 0.62
C ALA A 4 -15.35 0.32 1.64
N LEU A 5 -16.21 -0.04 2.60
CA LEU A 5 -15.92 -1.09 3.59
C LEU A 5 -15.77 -2.47 2.93
N TRP A 6 -16.60 -2.78 1.94
CA TRP A 6 -16.48 -4.04 1.19
C TRP A 6 -15.16 -4.12 0.42
N TYR A 7 -14.78 -3.05 -0.28
CA TYR A 7 -13.50 -2.97 -0.98
C TYR A 7 -12.31 -3.07 -0.01
N ALA A 8 -12.35 -2.39 1.13
CA ALA A 8 -11.30 -2.51 2.14
C ALA A 8 -11.24 -3.89 2.78
N LEU A 9 -12.36 -4.59 2.94
CA LEU A 9 -12.37 -5.98 3.39
C LEU A 9 -11.65 -6.88 2.39
N VAL A 10 -11.93 -6.73 1.09
CA VAL A 10 -11.25 -7.48 0.04
C VAL A 10 -9.74 -7.18 0.02
N ALA A 11 -9.36 -5.91 0.16
CA ALA A 11 -7.96 -5.50 0.27
C ALA A 11 -7.26 -6.11 1.51
N ALA A 12 -7.92 -6.05 2.68
CA ALA A 12 -7.43 -6.63 3.93
C ALA A 12 -7.26 -8.16 3.86
N LEU A 13 -8.15 -8.86 3.17
CA LEU A 13 -8.01 -10.29 2.89
C LEU A 13 -6.76 -10.59 2.06
N GLY A 14 -6.35 -9.66 1.18
CA GLY A 14 -5.11 -9.74 0.41
C GLY A 14 -3.88 -9.93 1.31
N ASN A 15 -3.78 -9.19 2.41
CA ASN A 15 -2.68 -9.36 3.37
C ASN A 15 -2.65 -10.77 3.98
N VAL A 16 -3.81 -11.28 4.39
CA VAL A 16 -3.94 -12.61 5.01
C VAL A 16 -3.59 -13.70 4.00
N VAL A 17 -4.09 -13.59 2.76
CA VAL A 17 -3.76 -14.51 1.66
C VAL A 17 -2.24 -14.53 1.42
N GLY A 18 -1.61 -13.36 1.34
CA GLY A 18 -0.16 -13.26 1.21
C GLY A 18 0.61 -13.92 2.35
N ALA A 19 0.15 -13.77 3.60
CA ALA A 19 0.79 -14.44 4.74
C ALA A 19 0.59 -15.97 4.75
N LEU A 20 -0.57 -16.44 4.28
CA LEU A 20 -0.85 -17.88 4.15
C LEU A 20 0.02 -18.54 3.08
N ALA A 21 0.31 -17.85 1.98
CA ALA A 21 1.25 -18.30 0.95
C ALA A 21 2.63 -18.64 1.53
N VAL A 22 3.16 -17.74 2.36
CA VAL A 22 4.48 -17.90 3.01
C VAL A 22 4.45 -19.02 4.04
N THR A 23 3.47 -19.03 4.93
CA THR A 23 3.39 -20.03 6.01
C THR A 23 3.19 -21.46 5.49
N ARG A 24 2.58 -21.62 4.31
CA ARG A 24 2.42 -22.91 3.62
C ARG A 24 3.61 -23.30 2.73
N ARG A 25 4.70 -22.50 2.72
CA ARG A 25 5.92 -22.71 1.92
C ARG A 25 5.67 -22.82 0.41
N ALA A 26 4.75 -22.02 -0.13
CA ALA A 26 4.44 -22.01 -1.56
C ALA A 26 5.53 -21.28 -2.39
N ALA A 27 6.71 -21.90 -2.55
CA ALA A 27 7.90 -21.26 -3.13
C ALA A 27 7.72 -20.72 -4.57
N ARG A 28 6.83 -21.31 -5.38
CA ARG A 28 6.50 -20.80 -6.72
C ARG A 28 5.76 -19.46 -6.69
N GLU A 29 5.10 -19.12 -5.59
CA GLU A 29 4.32 -17.89 -5.46
C GLU A 29 5.23 -16.66 -5.28
N LEU A 30 6.46 -16.83 -4.78
CA LEU A 30 7.41 -15.74 -4.52
C LEU A 30 7.88 -15.01 -5.78
N VAL A 31 8.10 -15.72 -6.90
CA VAL A 31 8.47 -15.09 -8.19
C VAL A 31 7.31 -14.30 -8.78
N LEU A 32 6.07 -14.79 -8.59
CA LEU A 32 4.87 -14.09 -9.02
C LEU A 32 4.66 -12.81 -8.19
N ILE A 33 4.96 -12.87 -6.89
CA ILE A 33 4.88 -11.72 -5.97
C ILE A 33 5.79 -10.57 -6.43
N GLU A 34 7.00 -10.84 -6.92
CA GLU A 34 7.88 -9.79 -7.46
C GLU A 34 7.27 -9.06 -8.67
N HIS A 35 6.53 -9.78 -9.52
CA HIS A 35 5.82 -9.17 -10.65
C HIS A 35 4.63 -8.34 -10.17
N PHE A 36 3.90 -8.81 -9.15
CA PHE A 36 2.86 -8.01 -8.50
C PHE A 36 3.40 -6.73 -7.85
N VAL A 37 4.57 -6.79 -7.21
CA VAL A 37 5.24 -5.62 -6.64
C VAL A 37 5.57 -4.61 -7.75
N ALA A 38 6.23 -5.05 -8.81
CA ALA A 38 6.61 -4.15 -9.91
C ALA A 38 5.39 -3.55 -10.61
N PHE A 39 4.42 -4.39 -10.99
CA PHE A 39 3.17 -3.96 -11.62
C PHE A 39 2.36 -3.02 -10.70
N GLY A 40 2.21 -3.38 -9.43
CA GLY A 40 1.54 -2.58 -8.42
C GLY A 40 2.20 -1.23 -8.23
N ALA A 41 3.53 -1.17 -8.16
CA ALA A 41 4.28 0.09 -8.05
C ALA A 41 3.97 1.05 -9.21
N GLY A 42 3.92 0.54 -10.45
CA GLY A 42 3.60 1.34 -11.62
C GLY A 42 2.17 1.86 -11.60
N PHE A 43 1.20 1.00 -11.26
CA PHE A 43 -0.21 1.38 -11.13
C PHE A 43 -0.40 2.42 -10.01
N MET A 44 0.20 2.18 -8.84
CA MET A 44 0.10 3.05 -7.66
C MET A 44 0.72 4.42 -7.92
N LEU A 45 1.90 4.47 -8.53
CA LEU A 45 2.53 5.75 -8.87
C LEU A 45 1.68 6.52 -9.88
N ALA A 46 1.12 5.84 -10.88
CA ALA A 46 0.26 6.46 -11.88
C ALA A 46 -1.04 7.01 -11.25
N VAL A 47 -1.76 6.24 -10.43
CA VAL A 47 -2.96 6.76 -9.75
C VAL A 47 -2.64 7.90 -8.78
N ALA A 48 -1.49 7.83 -8.10
CA ALA A 48 -1.10 8.88 -7.16
C ALA A 48 -0.85 10.21 -7.87
N LEU A 49 -0.14 10.19 -9.00
CA LEU A 49 0.23 11.39 -9.74
C LEU A 49 -0.90 11.93 -10.64
N VAL A 50 -1.67 11.04 -11.28
CA VAL A 50 -2.65 11.42 -12.30
C VAL A 50 -4.03 11.69 -11.71
N GLU A 51 -4.37 11.07 -10.58
CA GLU A 51 -5.71 11.17 -9.98
C GLU A 51 -5.66 11.77 -8.57
N LEU A 52 -4.89 11.15 -7.65
CA LEU A 52 -4.90 11.57 -6.25
C LEU A 52 -4.35 12.98 -6.05
N LEU A 53 -3.21 13.32 -6.65
CA LEU A 53 -2.61 14.65 -6.53
C LEU A 53 -3.54 15.74 -7.09
N PRO A 54 -3.99 15.68 -8.36
CA PRO A 54 -4.86 16.70 -8.91
C PRO A 54 -6.14 16.90 -8.09
N GLU A 55 -6.78 15.81 -7.67
CA GLU A 55 -7.99 15.86 -6.86
C GLU A 55 -7.73 16.40 -5.44
N ALA A 56 -6.59 16.04 -4.84
CA ALA A 56 -6.18 16.58 -3.55
C ALA A 56 -5.98 18.09 -3.60
N PHE A 57 -5.39 18.62 -4.68
CA PHE A 57 -5.23 20.06 -4.88
C PHE A 57 -6.57 20.75 -5.11
N HIS A 58 -7.50 20.11 -5.82
CA HIS A 58 -8.85 20.63 -6.00
C HIS A 58 -9.62 20.73 -4.67
N ARG A 59 -9.55 19.68 -3.82
CA ARG A 59 -10.31 19.61 -2.56
C ARG A 59 -9.67 20.37 -1.39
N SER A 60 -8.36 20.24 -1.22
CA SER A 60 -7.62 20.82 -0.09
C SER A 60 -7.01 22.20 -0.40
N GLY A 61 -7.12 22.66 -1.65
CA GLY A 61 -6.67 23.99 -2.06
C GLY A 61 -5.21 24.28 -1.68
N PRO A 62 -4.90 25.46 -1.13
CA PRO A 62 -3.54 25.84 -0.75
C PRO A 62 -2.86 24.93 0.28
N ALA A 63 -3.63 24.17 1.08
CA ALA A 63 -3.08 23.25 2.06
C ALA A 63 -2.59 21.93 1.44
N ALA A 64 -3.02 21.59 0.21
CA ALA A 64 -2.75 20.30 -0.40
C ALA A 64 -1.26 19.94 -0.48
N PRO A 65 -0.33 20.82 -0.93
CA PRO A 65 1.09 20.47 -1.01
C PRO A 65 1.68 20.11 0.35
N ALA A 66 1.34 20.85 1.39
CA ALA A 66 1.82 20.61 2.75
C ALA A 66 1.29 19.29 3.31
N LEU A 67 0.03 18.96 3.03
CA LEU A 67 -0.59 17.70 3.45
C LEU A 67 -0.02 16.49 2.70
N VAL A 68 0.22 16.60 1.39
CA VAL A 68 0.91 15.57 0.61
C VAL A 68 2.31 15.34 1.17
N LEU A 69 3.06 16.42 1.43
CA LEU A 69 4.38 16.30 2.05
C LEU A 69 4.31 15.67 3.44
N ALA A 70 3.34 16.07 4.26
CA ALA A 70 3.15 15.50 5.60
C ALA A 70 2.85 13.99 5.53
N GLY A 71 2.01 13.55 4.60
CA GLY A 71 1.74 12.13 4.38
C GLY A 71 2.99 11.35 3.99
N TYR A 72 3.78 11.86 3.04
CA TYR A 72 5.04 11.25 2.63
C TYR A 72 6.04 11.17 3.80
N LEU A 73 6.24 12.28 4.52
CA LEU A 73 7.17 12.36 5.64
C LEU A 73 6.73 11.51 6.83
N ALA A 74 5.42 11.34 7.08
CA ALA A 74 4.92 10.49 8.16
C ALA A 74 5.31 9.02 7.92
N VAL A 75 5.21 8.54 6.68
CA VAL A 75 5.65 7.17 6.34
C VAL A 75 7.17 7.07 6.43
N HIS A 76 7.90 8.05 5.88
CA HIS A 76 9.35 8.07 5.99
C HIS A 76 9.82 8.00 7.45
N PHE A 77 9.26 8.86 8.31
CA PHE A 77 9.60 8.94 9.72
C PHE A 77 9.28 7.64 10.45
N THR A 78 8.10 7.07 10.23
CA THR A 78 7.73 5.81 10.89
C THR A 78 8.57 4.64 10.42
N GLN A 79 8.81 4.50 9.11
CA GLN A 79 9.51 3.34 8.55
C GLN A 79 11.04 3.43 8.64
N HIS A 80 11.63 4.63 8.62
CA HIS A 80 13.09 4.78 8.63
C HIS A 80 13.64 5.39 9.94
N THR A 81 12.89 6.25 10.64
CA THR A 81 13.39 6.91 11.87
C THR A 81 13.00 6.16 13.14
N LEU A 82 11.72 5.79 13.29
CA LEU A 82 11.26 5.04 14.47
C LEU A 82 11.57 3.55 14.38
N THR A 83 11.83 3.08 13.17
CA THR A 83 11.96 1.67 12.82
C THR A 83 13.31 1.43 12.14
N PRO A 84 14.45 1.73 12.79
CA PRO A 84 15.75 1.35 12.23
C PRO A 84 15.72 -0.17 12.04
N HIS A 85 16.17 -0.65 10.88
CA HIS A 85 16.09 -2.05 10.38
C HIS A 85 14.89 -2.44 9.49
N PHE A 86 14.02 -1.52 9.04
CA PHE A 86 13.12 -1.81 7.91
C PHE A 86 13.68 -1.23 6.60
N HIS A 87 14.48 -2.03 5.91
CA HIS A 87 14.84 -1.78 4.51
C HIS A 87 14.24 -2.88 3.65
N PHE A 88 13.41 -2.49 2.69
CA PHE A 88 13.08 -3.35 1.56
C PHE A 88 14.39 -3.53 0.74
N GLY A 89 15.02 -4.71 0.87
CA GLY A 89 16.01 -5.19 -0.11
C GLY A 89 17.51 -5.12 0.21
N GLU A 90 17.99 -4.44 1.26
CA GLU A 90 19.46 -4.20 1.43
C GLU A 90 20.12 -4.64 2.77
N GLU A 91 19.40 -5.14 3.77
CA GLU A 91 20.04 -5.51 5.04
C GLU A 91 20.56 -6.96 5.06
N THR A 92 21.88 -7.14 5.09
CA THR A 92 22.56 -8.43 5.35
C THR A 92 22.64 -8.79 6.84
N HIS A 93 21.95 -8.07 7.72
CA HIS A 93 21.96 -8.33 9.16
C HIS A 93 20.98 -9.45 9.55
N ALA A 94 21.32 -10.20 10.60
CA ALA A 94 20.46 -11.25 11.13
C ALA A 94 19.10 -10.66 11.56
N VAL A 95 18.04 -11.01 10.84
CA VAL A 95 16.66 -10.61 11.19
C VAL A 95 16.34 -11.16 12.57
N ASN A 96 16.17 -10.28 13.54
CA ASN A 96 15.80 -10.64 14.90
C ASN A 96 14.32 -10.31 15.18
N ARG A 97 13.79 -10.71 16.35
CA ARG A 97 12.39 -10.43 16.73
C ARG A 97 12.06 -8.94 16.74
N VAL A 98 13.03 -8.09 17.05
CA VAL A 98 12.86 -6.65 17.12
C VAL A 98 12.63 -6.11 15.71
N ALA A 99 13.46 -6.49 14.73
CA ALA A 99 13.33 -6.08 13.34
C ALA A 99 11.94 -6.40 12.75
N GLY A 100 11.42 -7.62 12.97
CA GLY A 100 10.07 -7.97 12.51
C GLY A 100 8.99 -7.10 13.18
N THR A 101 9.06 -6.90 14.50
CA THR A 101 8.08 -6.09 15.24
C THR A 101 8.14 -4.62 14.80
N SER A 102 9.36 -4.10 14.60
CA SER A 102 9.64 -2.80 14.01
C SER A 102 8.92 -2.66 12.67
N ALA A 103 9.16 -3.59 11.73
CA ALA A 103 8.56 -3.59 10.41
C ALA A 103 7.03 -3.51 10.49
N LEU A 104 6.40 -4.33 11.33
CA LEU A 104 4.95 -4.28 11.52
C LEU A 104 4.46 -2.89 11.96
N VAL A 105 5.14 -2.25 12.93
CA VAL A 105 4.77 -0.90 13.40
C VAL A 105 4.87 0.12 12.27
N GLY A 106 5.94 0.09 11.48
CA GLY A 106 6.11 0.97 10.32
C GLY A 106 5.05 0.74 9.24
N LEU A 107 4.67 -0.50 8.97
CA LEU A 107 3.65 -0.86 7.98
C LEU A 107 2.22 -0.48 8.42
N LEU A 108 1.93 -0.49 9.73
CA LEU A 108 0.60 -0.16 10.25
C LEU A 108 0.16 1.27 9.88
N LEU A 109 1.07 2.25 9.92
CA LEU A 109 0.73 3.64 9.61
C LEU A 109 0.30 3.80 8.15
N HIS A 110 1.09 3.33 7.18
CA HIS A 110 0.68 3.48 5.78
C HIS A 110 -0.56 2.65 5.48
N THR A 111 -0.72 1.49 6.13
CA THR A 111 -1.85 0.60 5.87
C THR A 111 -3.15 1.22 6.38
N PHE A 112 -3.08 1.97 7.48
CA PHE A 112 -4.18 2.83 7.91
C PHE A 112 -4.55 3.85 6.82
N PHE A 113 -3.55 4.52 6.25
CA PHE A 113 -3.77 5.53 5.19
C PHE A 113 -4.19 4.94 3.84
N ASP A 114 -3.97 3.66 3.57
CA ASP A 114 -4.60 2.95 2.45
C ASP A 114 -6.12 2.89 2.64
N GLY A 115 -6.57 2.59 3.87
CA GLY A 115 -7.97 2.67 4.23
C GLY A 115 -8.55 4.08 4.05
N VAL A 116 -7.82 5.09 4.52
CA VAL A 116 -8.20 6.50 4.31
C VAL A 116 -8.28 6.82 2.82
N ALA A 117 -7.34 6.34 2.01
CA ALA A 117 -7.31 6.58 0.57
C ALA A 117 -8.56 6.01 -0.11
N ILE A 118 -8.92 4.75 0.20
CA ILE A 118 -10.12 4.09 -0.34
C ILE A 118 -11.36 4.91 0.02
N ALA A 119 -11.54 5.25 1.29
CA ALA A 119 -12.71 6.00 1.75
C ALA A 119 -12.79 7.40 1.13
N SER A 120 -11.72 8.19 1.22
CA SER A 120 -11.66 9.54 0.64
C SER A 120 -11.87 9.52 -0.88
N ALA A 121 -11.34 8.53 -1.58
CA ALA A 121 -11.54 8.39 -3.03
C ALA A 121 -13.01 8.11 -3.39
N PHE A 122 -13.69 7.23 -2.64
CA PHE A 122 -15.13 7.00 -2.82
C PHE A 122 -16.00 8.20 -2.45
N LEU A 123 -15.54 9.05 -1.51
CA LEU A 123 -16.18 10.34 -1.21
C LEU A 123 -16.02 11.39 -2.32
N VAL A 124 -15.03 11.24 -3.20
CA VAL A 124 -14.90 12.07 -4.40
C VAL A 124 -15.86 11.54 -5.47
N ARG A 125 -15.60 10.32 -5.94
CA ARG A 125 -16.38 9.67 -7.00
C ARG A 125 -16.14 8.15 -7.03
N PRO A 126 -17.14 7.32 -7.40
CA PRO A 126 -16.98 5.87 -7.44
C PRO A 126 -15.83 5.36 -8.32
N ALA A 127 -15.60 5.98 -9.48
CA ALA A 127 -14.52 5.61 -10.39
C ALA A 127 -13.14 5.78 -9.74
N LEU A 128 -12.91 6.90 -9.04
CA LEU A 128 -11.66 7.13 -8.31
C LEU A 128 -11.50 6.13 -7.16
N GLY A 129 -12.56 5.89 -6.40
CA GLY A 129 -12.58 4.86 -5.35
C GLY A 129 -12.16 3.48 -5.86
N LEU A 130 -12.65 3.07 -7.03
CA LEU A 130 -12.30 1.79 -7.65
C LEU A 130 -10.84 1.75 -8.12
N MET A 131 -10.34 2.82 -8.76
CA MET A 131 -8.94 2.91 -9.17
C MET A 131 -7.99 2.82 -7.98
N VAL A 132 -8.29 3.54 -6.90
CA VAL A 132 -7.50 3.54 -5.66
C VAL A 132 -7.57 2.18 -4.96
N PHE A 133 -8.74 1.55 -4.91
CA PHE A 133 -8.87 0.18 -4.42
C PHE A 133 -8.01 -0.81 -5.20
N ILE A 134 -8.01 -0.76 -6.54
CA ILE A 134 -7.19 -1.65 -7.37
C ILE A 134 -5.70 -1.42 -7.06
N ALA A 135 -5.26 -0.17 -7.01
CA ALA A 135 -3.88 0.19 -6.66
C ALA A 135 -3.45 -0.40 -5.31
N ILE A 136 -4.33 -0.31 -4.32
CA ILE A 136 -4.06 -0.84 -2.97
C ILE A 136 -4.06 -2.37 -3.00
N LEU A 137 -5.08 -3.00 -3.58
CA LEU A 137 -5.19 -4.46 -3.66
C LEU A 137 -3.93 -5.10 -4.27
N LEU A 138 -3.37 -4.48 -5.32
CA LEU A 138 -2.21 -4.99 -6.05
C LEU A 138 -0.96 -5.17 -5.17
N HIS A 139 -0.82 -4.40 -4.09
CA HIS A 139 0.32 -4.51 -3.19
C HIS A 139 0.00 -5.11 -1.80
N LYS A 140 -1.27 -5.39 -1.48
CA LYS A 140 -1.66 -6.02 -0.20
C LYS A 140 -1.20 -7.46 -0.06
N LEU A 141 -1.26 -8.24 -1.15
CA LEU A 141 -0.73 -9.62 -1.15
C LEU A 141 0.80 -9.62 -0.96
N PRO A 142 1.60 -8.88 -1.74
CA PRO A 142 3.03 -8.72 -1.48
C PRO A 142 3.35 -8.22 -0.06
N GLU A 143 2.62 -7.24 0.46
CA GLU A 143 2.81 -6.75 1.84
C GLU A 143 2.57 -7.84 2.90
N GLY A 144 1.52 -8.65 2.71
CA GLY A 144 1.26 -9.82 3.55
C GLY A 144 2.40 -10.85 3.53
N VAL A 145 3.01 -11.06 2.36
CA VAL A 145 4.19 -11.92 2.19
C VAL A 145 5.39 -11.34 2.94
N THR A 146 5.65 -10.04 2.79
CA THR A 146 6.79 -9.37 3.42
C THR A 146 6.70 -9.44 4.95
N VAL A 147 5.59 -9.01 5.53
CA VAL A 147 5.45 -8.97 7.00
C VAL A 147 5.52 -10.37 7.60
N SER A 148 4.90 -11.36 6.94
CA SER A 148 4.92 -12.74 7.43
C SER A 148 6.30 -13.38 7.32
N SER A 149 7.04 -13.09 6.23
CA SER A 149 8.42 -13.54 6.04
C SER A 149 9.34 -12.97 7.11
N LEU A 150 9.22 -11.67 7.42
CA LEU A 150 9.99 -11.00 8.48
C LEU A 150 9.66 -11.56 9.87
N MET A 151 8.39 -11.86 10.15
CA MET A 151 7.99 -12.51 11.40
C MET A 151 8.65 -13.87 11.56
N ILE A 152 8.58 -14.72 10.54
CA ILE A 152 9.17 -16.07 10.57
C ILE A 152 10.70 -15.99 10.65
N ALA A 153 11.33 -15.14 9.85
CA ALA A 153 12.78 -14.92 9.87
C ALA A 153 13.26 -14.43 11.25
N GLY A 154 12.46 -13.59 11.91
CA GLY A 154 12.69 -13.16 13.30
C GLY A 154 12.38 -14.23 14.36
N GLY A 155 12.06 -15.48 13.99
CA GLY A 155 11.81 -16.58 14.92
C GLY A 155 10.42 -16.55 15.58
N ARG A 156 9.42 -15.96 14.91
CA ARG A 156 8.00 -16.06 15.29
C ARG A 156 7.35 -17.28 14.62
N SER A 157 6.26 -17.78 15.20
CA SER A 157 5.50 -18.89 14.63
C SER A 157 4.66 -18.45 13.42
N GLY A 158 4.25 -19.41 12.58
CA GLY A 158 3.39 -19.10 11.42
C GLY A 158 2.05 -18.44 11.80
N GLY A 159 1.47 -18.81 12.95
CA GLY A 159 0.25 -18.15 13.46
C GLY A 159 0.50 -16.69 13.84
N GLN A 160 1.65 -16.36 14.43
CA GLN A 160 2.04 -14.97 14.72
C GLN A 160 2.27 -14.17 13.43
N ALA A 161 2.82 -14.80 12.39
CA ALA A 161 3.01 -14.19 11.08
C ALA A 161 1.69 -13.84 10.38
N VAL A 162 0.71 -14.75 10.40
CA VAL A 162 -0.65 -14.48 9.90
C VAL A 162 -1.35 -13.43 10.74
N GLY A 163 -1.17 -13.46 12.07
CA GLY A 163 -1.70 -12.43 12.98
C GLY A 163 -1.18 -11.03 12.65
N ALA A 164 0.11 -10.89 12.36
CA ALA A 164 0.70 -9.61 11.94
C ALA A 164 0.08 -9.09 10.64
N ALA A 165 -0.10 -9.96 9.63
CA ALA A 165 -0.78 -9.58 8.39
C ALA A 165 -2.26 -9.22 8.60
N ALA A 166 -2.96 -9.92 9.50
CA ALA A 166 -4.33 -9.57 9.88
C ALA A 166 -4.41 -8.21 10.59
N MET A 167 -3.40 -7.83 11.38
CA MET A 167 -3.31 -6.49 11.99
C MET A 167 -3.17 -5.39 10.94
N LEU A 168 -2.40 -5.63 9.86
CA LEU A 168 -2.37 -4.71 8.71
C LEU A 168 -3.75 -4.60 8.06
N GLY A 169 -4.41 -5.72 7.79
CA GLY A 169 -5.79 -5.72 7.29
C GLY A 169 -6.75 -4.93 8.19
N ALA A 170 -6.65 -5.08 9.50
CA ALA A 170 -7.43 -4.34 10.48
C ALA A 170 -7.13 -2.83 10.46
N ALA A 171 -5.87 -2.42 10.25
CA ALA A 171 -5.51 -1.02 10.09
C ALA A 171 -6.17 -0.40 8.83
N THR A 172 -6.25 -1.14 7.72
CA THR A 172 -6.97 -0.70 6.51
C THR A 172 -8.45 -0.47 6.81
N LEU A 173 -9.08 -1.42 7.50
CA LEU A 173 -10.49 -1.31 7.88
C LEU A 173 -10.73 -0.14 8.84
N ALA A 174 -9.82 0.07 9.79
CA ALA A 174 -9.87 1.22 10.70
C ALA A 174 -9.74 2.56 9.94
N GLY A 175 -8.86 2.62 8.94
CA GLY A 175 -8.72 3.78 8.05
C GLY A 175 -10.04 4.15 7.37
N VAL A 176 -10.72 3.17 6.77
CA VAL A 176 -12.04 3.40 6.16
C VAL A 176 -13.07 3.83 7.21
N ALA A 177 -13.16 3.10 8.32
CA ALA A 177 -14.18 3.34 9.34
C ALA A 177 -14.06 4.72 9.99
N LEU A 178 -12.83 5.21 10.20
CA LEU A 178 -12.58 6.49 10.86
C LEU A 178 -12.60 7.68 9.90
N THR A 179 -12.46 7.49 8.59
CA THR A 179 -12.42 8.60 7.62
C THR A 179 -13.67 9.46 7.69
N ASP A 180 -14.86 8.86 7.69
CA ASP A 180 -16.14 9.60 7.72
C ASP A 180 -16.48 10.17 9.10
N GLN A 181 -15.80 9.72 10.15
CA GLN A 181 -16.01 10.20 11.53
C GLN A 181 -15.15 11.41 11.86
N ILE A 182 -14.08 11.64 11.08
CA ILE A 182 -13.10 12.70 11.32
C ILE A 182 -13.21 13.71 10.18
N SER A 183 -13.83 14.87 10.45
CA SER A 183 -14.04 15.94 9.46
C SER A 183 -12.77 16.32 8.69
N PHE A 184 -11.63 16.34 9.39
CA PHE A 184 -10.33 16.56 8.77
C PHE A 184 -9.99 15.51 7.71
N LEU A 185 -10.26 14.22 7.93
CA LEU A 185 -10.00 13.15 6.95
C LEU A 185 -11.01 13.16 5.80
N VAL A 186 -12.27 13.55 6.04
CA VAL A 186 -13.26 13.75 4.96
C VAL A 186 -12.76 14.81 3.96
N HIS A 187 -12.16 15.89 4.46
CA HIS A 187 -11.74 17.00 3.63
C HIS A 187 -10.31 16.82 3.07
N HIS A 188 -9.37 16.36 3.90
CA HIS A 188 -7.93 16.33 3.63
C HIS A 188 -7.32 14.93 3.55
N GLY A 189 -8.09 13.87 3.83
CA GLY A 189 -7.61 12.50 3.82
C GLY A 189 -6.99 12.10 2.49
N LEU A 190 -7.59 12.53 1.37
CA LEU A 190 -7.05 12.25 0.03
C LEU A 190 -5.65 12.86 -0.18
N ALA A 191 -5.39 14.06 0.34
CA ALA A 191 -4.09 14.72 0.21
C ALA A 191 -3.00 14.01 1.01
N LEU A 192 -3.30 13.64 2.26
CA LEU A 192 -2.39 12.84 3.08
C LEU A 192 -2.12 11.48 2.42
N SER A 193 -3.18 10.79 2.00
CA SER A 193 -3.08 9.50 1.33
C SER A 193 -2.29 9.59 0.03
N ALA A 194 -2.40 10.66 -0.77
CA ALA A 194 -1.59 10.81 -1.98
C ALA A 194 -0.09 10.83 -1.67
N GLY A 195 0.32 11.54 -0.61
CA GLY A 195 1.71 11.53 -0.13
C GLY A 195 2.17 10.15 0.34
N VAL A 196 1.33 9.46 1.11
CA VAL A 196 1.57 8.08 1.56
C VAL A 196 1.72 7.14 0.35
N THR A 197 0.80 7.19 -0.61
CA THR A 197 0.82 6.34 -1.81
C THR A 197 2.06 6.60 -2.66
N ILE A 198 2.50 7.86 -2.80
CA ILE A 198 3.76 8.20 -3.48
C ILE A 198 4.94 7.56 -2.76
N TYR A 199 5.01 7.69 -1.43
CA TYR A 199 6.07 7.07 -0.64
C TYR A 199 6.10 5.55 -0.83
N VAL A 200 4.95 4.89 -0.68
CA VAL A 200 4.85 3.42 -0.84
C VAL A 200 5.27 3.02 -2.25
N ALA A 201 4.76 3.67 -3.29
CA ALA A 201 5.10 3.33 -4.66
C ALA A 201 6.59 3.56 -4.97
N ALA A 202 7.10 4.76 -4.71
CA ALA A 202 8.42 5.18 -5.15
C ALA A 202 9.56 4.76 -4.21
N SER A 203 9.31 4.70 -2.90
CA SER A 203 10.35 4.42 -1.90
C SER A 203 10.29 3.02 -1.32
N ASN A 204 9.11 2.37 -1.30
CA ASN A 204 9.02 0.98 -0.83
C ASN A 204 9.06 -0.02 -2.00
N LEU A 205 8.23 0.17 -3.03
CA LEU A 205 8.02 -0.85 -4.06
C LEU A 205 8.99 -0.76 -5.25
N VAL A 206 9.33 0.44 -5.74
CA VAL A 206 10.27 0.59 -6.87
C VAL A 206 11.66 0.02 -6.58
N PRO A 207 12.28 0.27 -5.41
CA PRO A 207 13.63 -0.24 -5.12
C PRO A 207 13.73 -1.77 -5.16
N GLU A 208 12.66 -2.49 -4.80
CA GLU A 208 12.62 -3.96 -4.73
C GLU A 208 12.95 -4.69 -6.02
N PHE A 209 12.73 -4.05 -7.17
CA PHE A 209 13.04 -4.63 -8.46
C PHE A 209 14.10 -3.85 -9.24
N GLN A 210 14.46 -2.64 -8.81
CA GLN A 210 15.40 -1.78 -9.52
C GLN A 210 16.82 -2.35 -9.55
N GLY A 211 17.23 -3.10 -8.52
CA GLY A 211 18.52 -3.79 -8.45
C GLY A 211 18.57 -5.15 -9.17
N LYS A 212 17.44 -5.66 -9.68
CA LYS A 212 17.36 -7.00 -10.27
C LYS A 212 17.70 -6.97 -11.76
N ARG A 213 18.42 -7.99 -12.23
CA ARG A 213 18.82 -8.12 -13.65
C ARG A 213 17.64 -8.55 -14.52
N GLY A 214 17.56 -7.99 -15.74
CA GLY A 214 16.58 -8.35 -16.76
C GLY A 214 15.47 -7.31 -16.94
N TRP A 215 14.67 -7.47 -18.00
CA TRP A 215 13.69 -6.47 -18.43
C TRP A 215 12.25 -6.75 -17.97
N LYS A 216 11.99 -7.95 -17.43
CA LYS A 216 10.62 -8.40 -17.11
C LYS A 216 9.96 -7.57 -16.00
N LEU A 217 10.67 -7.27 -14.91
CA LEU A 217 10.13 -6.48 -13.81
C LEU A 217 9.95 -5.00 -14.19
N PRO A 218 10.92 -4.33 -14.84
CA PRO A 218 10.67 -3.00 -15.43
C PRO A 218 9.48 -2.97 -16.40
N ALA A 219 9.35 -3.98 -17.27
CA ALA A 219 8.20 -4.07 -18.17
C ALA A 219 6.88 -4.25 -17.41
N ALA A 220 6.85 -5.02 -16.32
CA ALA A 220 5.68 -5.12 -15.45
C ALA A 220 5.32 -3.78 -14.80
N PHE A 221 6.31 -2.99 -14.36
CA PHE A 221 6.10 -1.64 -13.84
C PHE A 221 5.45 -0.72 -14.88
N PHE A 222 6.02 -0.64 -16.09
CA PHE A 222 5.43 0.18 -17.16
C PHE A 222 4.05 -0.33 -17.58
N ALA A 223 3.84 -1.66 -17.59
CA ALA A 223 2.54 -2.25 -17.84
C ALA A 223 1.52 -1.87 -16.76
N GLY A 224 1.92 -1.81 -15.49
CA GLY A 224 1.07 -1.34 -14.39
C GLY A 224 0.59 0.09 -14.60
N ALA A 225 1.51 1.00 -14.95
CA ALA A 225 1.17 2.38 -15.29
C ALA A 225 0.27 2.48 -16.54
N ALA A 226 0.53 1.70 -17.59
CA ALA A 226 -0.29 1.66 -18.79
C ALA A 226 -1.71 1.13 -18.52
N ILE A 227 -1.83 0.05 -17.73
CA ILE A 227 -3.11 -0.53 -17.33
C ILE A 227 -3.90 0.44 -16.45
N PHE A 228 -3.24 1.25 -15.61
CA PHE A 228 -3.93 2.34 -14.93
C PHE A 228 -4.65 3.27 -15.92
N TYR A 229 -4.00 3.70 -17.00
CA TYR A 229 -4.64 4.57 -18.01
C TYR A 229 -5.80 3.87 -18.71
N VAL A 230 -5.65 2.59 -19.09
CA VAL A 230 -6.75 1.80 -19.66
C VAL A 230 -7.91 1.73 -18.68
N THR A 231 -7.63 1.46 -17.40
CA THR A 231 -8.63 1.39 -16.33
C THR A 231 -9.36 2.72 -16.19
N LYS A 232 -8.62 3.83 -16.13
CA LYS A 232 -9.17 5.19 -16.09
C LYS A 232 -10.10 5.45 -17.28
N THR A 233 -9.64 5.20 -18.51
CA THR A 233 -10.44 5.42 -19.71
C THR A 233 -11.72 4.59 -19.69
N VAL A 234 -11.65 3.30 -19.34
CA VAL A 234 -12.85 2.46 -19.25
C VAL A 234 -13.84 2.98 -18.21
N LEU A 235 -13.36 3.35 -17.01
CA LEU A 235 -14.23 3.81 -15.94
C LEU A 235 -14.87 5.16 -16.27
N ASP A 236 -14.13 6.11 -16.84
CA ASP A 236 -14.65 7.42 -17.21
C ASP A 236 -15.71 7.34 -18.36
N HIS A 237 -15.79 6.23 -19.12
CA HIS A 237 -16.84 6.02 -20.13
C HIS A 237 -18.11 5.36 -19.57
N VAL A 238 -18.03 4.70 -18.40
CA VAL A 238 -19.13 3.91 -17.82
C VAL A 238 -19.76 4.60 -16.61
N SER A 239 -19.09 5.62 -16.03
CA SER A 239 -19.58 6.47 -14.94
C SER A 239 -20.25 7.74 -15.43
#